data_AF-A0A4Y2EHI1-F1
#
_entry.id   AF-A0A4Y2EHI1-F1
#
_cell.length_a   1.000
_cell.length_b   1.000
_cell.length_c   1.000
_cell.angle_alpha   90.00
_cell.angle_beta   90.00
_cell.angle_gamma   90.00
#
_symmetry.space_group_name_H-M   'P 1'
#
loop_
_entity.id
_entity.type
_entity.pdbx_description
1 polymer ?
#
loop_
_entity_poly.entity_id
_entity_poly.type
_entity_poly.pdbx_seq_one_letter_code
_entity_poly.pdbx_strand_id
1 'polypeptide(L)'
;MSVKTSLRKLFDQLENKLTALHSLEVTSDKYAAMLYLFVESSLPDERLRAWESEYKNCFTSGSSSRTGRPQKDFESCSTKTKRRRIQHILETSSQEEISMAAEVQLLREGKRDSAAIVKEPCDFSPKRGTTIKKKVRKSFSSPKQNCLSEDQMLALMVDLNLSTHQYKVIRQQTNKIHKNMYPAYHKIKAAKQLCYPSDVNVTETLSEIKLQSLIEHTIMCLCKLQEDVF
;
A
#
# COMPACT_ATOMS: atom_id res chain seq x y z
N MET A 1 63.51 23.94 39.69
CA MET A 1 62.93 25.30 39.76
C MET A 1 61.86 25.38 38.66
N SER A 2 60.58 25.46 39.00
CA SER A 2 59.48 25.45 38.02
C SER A 2 58.90 26.85 37.89
N VAL A 3 58.99 27.43 36.70
CA VAL A 3 58.52 28.80 36.40
C VAL A 3 56.99 28.79 36.32
N LYS A 4 56.32 29.48 37.26
CA LYS A 4 54.87 29.73 37.18
C LYS A 4 54.61 30.79 36.11
N THR A 5 54.37 30.37 34.87
CA THR A 5 53.84 31.27 33.83
C THR A 5 52.40 31.65 34.17
N SER A 6 52.08 32.95 34.11
CA SER A 6 50.73 33.45 34.39
C SER A 6 49.75 32.95 33.34
N LEU A 7 48.63 32.37 33.79
CA LEU A 7 47.62 31.67 32.97
C LEU A 7 47.08 32.56 31.84
N ARG A 8 46.99 33.87 32.09
CA ARG A 8 46.57 34.86 31.10
C ARG A 8 47.56 34.96 29.94
N LYS A 9 48.87 34.96 30.22
CA LYS A 9 49.92 34.97 29.18
C LYS A 9 49.91 33.71 28.32
N LEU A 10 49.55 32.55 28.91
CA LEU A 10 49.40 31.31 28.15
C LEU A 10 48.19 31.36 27.23
N PHE A 11 47.08 31.93 27.70
CA PHE A 11 45.88 32.10 26.88
C PHE A 11 46.12 33.05 25.72
N ASP A 12 46.74 34.21 25.98
CA ASP A 12 47.09 35.19 24.95
C ASP A 12 48.05 34.58 23.90
N GLN A 13 48.99 33.73 24.33
CA GLN A 13 49.86 32.99 23.41
C GLN A 13 49.12 31.96 22.56
N LEU A 14 48.09 31.33 23.12
CA LEU A 14 47.30 30.33 22.42
C LEU A 14 46.38 30.99 21.39
N GLU A 15 45.75 32.10 21.77
CA GLU A 15 44.90 32.92 20.90
C GLU A 15 45.70 33.44 19.71
N ASN A 16 46.89 34.00 19.92
CA ASN A 16 47.79 34.46 18.85
C ASN A 16 48.18 33.33 17.88
N LYS A 17 48.40 32.10 18.38
CA LYS A 17 48.71 30.93 17.54
C LYS A 17 47.49 30.49 16.72
N LEU A 18 46.30 30.55 17.28
CA LEU A 18 45.05 30.24 16.56
C LEU A 18 44.78 31.27 15.46
N THR A 19 45.02 32.55 15.71
CA THR A 19 44.87 33.62 14.69
C THR A 19 45.89 33.45 13.56
N ALA A 20 47.14 33.09 13.86
CA ALA A 20 48.16 32.82 12.84
C ALA A 20 47.81 31.61 11.95
N LEU A 21 47.22 30.56 12.53
CA LEU A 21 46.76 29.37 11.80
C LEU A 21 45.54 29.65 10.92
N HIS A 22 44.66 30.57 11.35
CA HIS A 22 43.54 31.03 10.54
C HIS A 22 44.00 31.77 9.28
N SER A 23 45.09 32.55 9.37
CA SER A 23 45.71 33.23 8.22
C SER A 23 46.36 32.27 7.20
N LEU A 24 46.58 31.00 7.57
CA LEU A 24 47.12 29.94 6.71
C LEU A 24 46.01 29.08 6.04
N GLU A 25 44.75 29.55 6.07
CA GLU A 25 43.57 28.87 5.51
C GLU A 25 43.33 27.44 6.05
N VAL A 26 43.80 27.15 7.26
CA VAL A 26 43.38 25.93 7.96
C VAL A 26 41.90 26.08 8.30
N THR A 27 41.06 25.15 7.85
CA THR A 27 39.58 25.26 7.97
C THR A 27 39.07 25.09 9.40
N SER A 28 37.92 25.69 9.69
CA SER A 28 37.33 25.67 11.04
C SER A 28 37.10 24.34 11.68
N ASP A 29 36.75 23.38 10.87
CA ASP A 29 36.47 22.05 11.38
C ASP A 29 37.75 21.32 11.78
N LYS A 30 38.91 21.68 11.22
CA LYS A 30 40.19 21.02 11.53
C LYS A 30 40.76 21.49 12.87
N TYR A 31 40.69 22.78 13.18
CA TYR A 31 41.07 23.25 14.51
C TYR A 31 40.07 22.84 15.57
N ALA A 32 38.76 22.86 15.27
CA ALA A 32 37.75 22.32 16.17
C ALA A 32 38.05 20.85 16.52
N ALA A 33 38.38 20.00 15.53
CA ALA A 33 38.70 18.60 15.77
C ALA A 33 39.99 18.40 16.61
N MET A 34 41.05 19.16 16.35
CA MET A 34 42.29 19.07 17.13
C MET A 34 42.12 19.58 18.56
N LEU A 35 41.37 20.65 18.75
CA LEU A 35 41.07 21.20 20.08
C LEU A 35 40.14 20.29 20.86
N TYR A 36 39.17 19.65 20.20
CA TYR A 36 38.25 18.71 20.83
C TYR A 36 39.02 17.53 21.45
N LEU A 37 39.96 16.93 20.70
CA LEU A 37 40.80 15.84 21.19
C LEU A 37 41.71 16.26 22.37
N PHE A 38 42.19 17.50 22.34
CA PHE A 38 43.04 18.03 23.40
C PHE A 38 42.23 18.31 24.68
N VAL A 39 41.06 18.91 24.55
CA VAL A 39 40.11 19.21 25.64
C VAL A 39 39.58 17.90 26.26
N GLU A 40 39.31 16.90 25.43
CA GLU A 40 38.88 15.56 25.85
C GLU A 40 39.98 14.86 26.68
N SER A 41 41.25 15.01 26.31
CA SER A 41 42.36 14.40 27.05
C SER A 41 42.74 15.10 28.36
N SER A 42 42.38 16.38 28.51
CA SER A 42 42.84 17.22 29.63
C SER A 42 41.79 17.48 30.71
N LEU A 43 40.55 17.05 30.48
CA LEU A 43 39.47 17.11 31.47
C LEU A 43 39.14 15.69 31.97
N PRO A 44 39.03 15.45 33.28
CA PRO A 44 38.52 14.19 33.80
C PRO A 44 37.11 13.91 33.27
N ASP A 45 36.83 12.66 32.89
CA ASP A 45 35.56 12.19 32.29
C ASP A 45 34.31 12.69 33.01
N GLU A 46 34.39 12.85 34.33
CA GLU A 46 33.29 13.31 35.17
C GLU A 46 32.88 14.77 34.86
N ARG A 47 33.84 15.64 34.53
CA ARG A 47 33.57 17.04 34.15
C ARG A 47 33.06 17.15 32.71
N LEU A 48 33.53 16.30 31.81
CA LEU A 48 33.01 16.21 30.44
C LEU A 48 31.54 15.76 30.43
N ARG A 49 31.20 14.75 31.23
CA ARG A 49 29.81 14.27 31.38
C ARG A 49 28.90 15.34 31.98
N ALA A 50 29.37 16.10 32.96
CA ALA A 50 28.61 17.20 33.54
C ALA A 50 28.33 18.30 32.49
N TRP A 51 29.34 18.67 31.70
CA TRP A 51 29.20 19.66 30.64
C TRP A 51 28.27 19.20 29.50
N GLU A 52 28.38 17.95 29.05
CA GLU A 52 27.45 17.38 28.05
C GLU A 52 26.01 17.29 28.55
N SER A 53 25.81 17.05 29.84
CA SER A 53 24.50 17.04 30.50
C SER A 53 23.88 18.44 30.55
N GLU A 54 24.69 19.45 30.86
CA GLU A 54 24.27 20.87 30.85
C GLU A 54 23.91 21.35 29.44
N TYR A 55 24.71 20.99 28.44
CA TYR A 55 24.47 21.38 27.04
C TYR A 55 23.19 20.74 26.47
N LYS A 56 22.89 19.48 26.84
CA LYS A 56 21.65 18.81 26.45
C LYS A 56 20.41 19.38 27.14
N ASN A 57 20.53 19.84 28.39
CA ASN A 57 19.42 20.42 29.15
C ASN A 57 18.97 21.78 28.60
N CYS A 58 19.85 22.57 27.97
CA CYS A 58 19.46 23.85 27.37
C CYS A 58 18.62 23.72 26.08
N PHE A 59 18.67 22.57 25.39
CA PHE A 59 17.92 22.34 24.14
C PHE A 59 16.56 21.65 24.34
N THR A 60 16.20 21.29 25.58
CA THR A 60 14.95 20.59 25.89
C THR A 60 14.08 21.37 26.86
N SER A 61 13.76 22.62 26.52
CA SER A 61 12.70 23.39 27.17
C SER A 61 11.55 23.60 26.18
N GLY A 62 10.72 22.57 25.99
CA GLY A 62 9.41 22.72 25.35
C GLY A 62 8.91 21.56 24.49
N SER A 63 8.61 20.40 25.07
CA SER A 63 7.40 19.61 24.73
C SER A 63 7.29 18.39 25.64
N SER A 64 6.10 18.14 26.18
CA SER A 64 5.80 16.92 26.91
C SER A 64 5.89 15.71 25.95
N SER A 65 7.00 14.98 25.99
CA SER A 65 7.16 13.78 25.16
C SER A 65 6.27 12.66 25.69
N ARG A 66 5.23 12.32 24.93
CA ARG A 66 4.46 11.08 25.16
C ARG A 66 5.37 9.90 24.83
N THR A 67 5.66 9.05 25.81
CA THR A 67 6.42 7.82 25.62
C THR A 67 5.72 6.90 24.61
N GLY A 68 6.40 6.50 23.54
CA GLY A 68 5.87 5.55 22.56
C GLY A 68 6.42 5.70 21.14
N ARG A 69 5.98 4.79 20.26
CA ARG A 69 6.28 4.85 18.82
C ARG A 69 5.69 6.13 18.21
N PRO A 70 6.44 6.88 17.39
CA PRO A 70 5.93 8.07 16.70
C PRO A 70 4.65 7.75 15.93
N GLN A 71 3.62 8.59 16.09
CA GLN A 71 2.41 8.45 15.29
C GLN A 71 2.66 8.90 13.86
N LYS A 72 2.18 8.12 12.90
CA LYS A 72 2.14 8.51 11.50
C LYS A 72 1.01 9.52 11.26
N ASP A 73 1.17 10.33 10.21
CA ASP A 73 0.11 11.19 9.72
C ASP A 73 -1.15 10.39 9.41
N PHE A 74 -2.32 11.03 9.55
CA PHE A 74 -3.59 10.35 9.31
C PHE A 74 -3.64 9.78 7.89
N GLU A 75 -3.18 10.53 6.88
CA GLU A 75 -3.25 10.14 5.48
C GLU A 75 -2.44 8.88 5.15
N SER A 76 -1.28 8.70 5.79
CA SER A 76 -0.36 7.58 5.58
C SER A 76 -0.69 6.34 6.44
N CYS A 77 -1.70 6.43 7.30
CA CYS A 77 -2.17 5.30 8.10
C CYS A 77 -2.98 4.28 7.27
N SER A 78 -2.95 3.02 7.68
CA SER A 78 -3.84 1.99 7.13
C SER A 78 -5.30 2.29 7.45
N THR A 79 -6.23 1.75 6.64
CA THR A 79 -7.67 1.95 6.81
C THR A 79 -8.17 1.54 8.21
N LYS A 80 -7.64 0.43 8.76
CA LYS A 80 -7.95 -0.02 10.14
C LYS A 80 -7.55 1.03 11.18
N THR A 81 -6.37 1.62 11.04
CA THR A 81 -5.89 2.66 11.96
C THR A 81 -6.66 3.97 11.79
N LYS A 82 -6.97 4.38 10.54
CA LYS A 82 -7.83 5.55 10.26
C LYS A 82 -9.19 5.40 10.97
N ARG A 83 -9.84 4.23 10.85
CA ARG A 83 -11.12 3.92 11.54
C ARG A 83 -11.01 3.98 13.06
N ARG A 84 -9.95 3.42 13.67
CA ARG A 84 -9.74 3.49 15.13
C ARG A 84 -9.55 4.93 15.60
N ARG A 85 -8.83 5.76 14.83
CA ARG A 85 -8.58 7.16 15.19
C ARG A 85 -9.84 8.01 15.14
N ILE A 86 -10.71 7.81 14.16
CA ILE A 86 -11.98 8.56 14.03
C ILE A 86 -13.09 8.06 14.97
N GLN A 87 -12.88 6.95 15.69
CA GLN A 87 -13.92 6.34 16.52
C GLN A 87 -14.50 7.32 17.54
N HIS A 88 -13.65 8.10 18.23
CA HIS A 88 -14.11 9.10 19.18
C HIS A 88 -15.02 10.17 18.54
N ILE A 89 -14.81 10.51 17.27
CA ILE A 89 -15.64 11.47 16.53
C ILE A 89 -17.02 10.87 16.27
N LEU A 90 -17.08 9.58 15.93
CA LEU A 90 -18.34 8.86 15.72
C LEU A 90 -19.15 8.68 17.01
N GLU A 91 -18.47 8.63 18.16
CA GLU A 91 -19.11 8.49 19.48
C GLU A 91 -19.59 9.84 20.04
N THR A 92 -18.91 10.93 19.68
CA THR A 92 -19.20 12.27 20.24
C THR A 92 -20.18 13.08 19.40
N SER A 93 -20.21 12.86 18.08
CA SER A 93 -20.95 13.71 17.13
C SER A 93 -22.04 12.94 16.38
N SER A 94 -23.13 13.64 16.05
CA SER A 94 -24.22 13.07 15.25
C SER A 94 -23.87 12.95 13.76
N GLN A 95 -24.67 12.20 13.00
CA GLN A 95 -24.48 12.05 11.56
C GLN A 95 -24.58 13.41 10.83
N GLU A 96 -25.53 14.25 11.25
CA GLU A 96 -25.79 15.57 10.67
C GLU A 96 -24.58 16.49 10.88
N GLU A 97 -24.06 16.54 12.11
CA GLU A 97 -22.87 17.32 12.48
C GLU A 97 -21.65 16.91 11.66
N ILE A 98 -21.43 15.60 11.49
CA ILE A 98 -20.32 15.07 10.70
C ILE A 98 -20.47 15.46 9.22
N SER A 99 -21.68 15.40 8.67
CA SER A 99 -21.92 15.80 7.27
C SER A 99 -21.70 17.29 7.05
N MET A 100 -22.16 18.12 7.99
CA MET A 100 -22.02 19.58 7.92
C MET A 100 -20.55 19.99 8.09
N ALA A 101 -19.83 19.36 9.03
CA ALA A 101 -18.40 19.58 9.21
C ALA A 101 -17.61 19.22 7.94
N ALA A 102 -17.94 18.11 7.28
CA ALA A 102 -17.33 17.71 6.02
C ALA A 102 -17.62 18.71 4.89
N GLU A 103 -18.87 19.18 4.76
CA GLU A 103 -19.27 20.21 3.79
C GLU A 103 -18.47 21.51 4.00
N VAL A 104 -18.45 22.03 5.23
CA VAL A 104 -17.74 23.27 5.58
C VAL A 104 -16.25 23.16 5.31
N GLN A 105 -15.63 22.01 5.62
CA GLN A 105 -14.21 21.80 5.36
C GLN A 105 -13.90 21.80 3.85
N LEU A 106 -14.74 21.14 3.04
CA LEU A 106 -14.58 21.13 1.58
C LEU A 106 -14.78 22.53 0.97
N LEU A 107 -15.71 23.32 1.51
CA LEU A 107 -15.92 24.71 1.08
C LEU A 107 -14.73 25.61 1.41
N ARG A 108 -14.13 25.46 2.60
CA ARG A 108 -12.90 26.18 2.99
C ARG A 108 -11.73 25.84 2.08
N GLU A 109 -11.64 24.60 1.62
CA GLU A 109 -10.65 24.14 0.64
C GLU A 109 -10.99 24.55 -0.81
N GLY A 110 -12.14 25.19 -1.05
CA GLY A 110 -12.58 25.63 -2.38
C GLY A 110 -13.19 24.53 -3.26
N LYS A 111 -13.37 23.31 -2.74
CA LYS A 111 -13.90 22.14 -3.47
C LYS A 111 -15.43 22.13 -3.49
N ARG A 112 -16.03 23.07 -4.22
CA ARG A 112 -17.49 23.28 -4.26
C ARG A 112 -18.27 22.07 -4.76
N ASP A 113 -17.80 21.41 -5.83
CA ASP A 113 -18.49 20.24 -6.39
C ASP A 113 -18.49 19.07 -5.40
N SER A 114 -17.38 18.83 -4.70
CA SER A 114 -17.29 17.81 -3.66
C SER A 114 -18.24 18.11 -2.49
N ALA A 115 -18.36 19.37 -2.08
CA ALA A 115 -19.29 19.79 -1.03
C ALA A 115 -20.75 19.54 -1.44
N ALA A 116 -21.11 19.88 -2.68
CA ALA A 116 -22.44 19.62 -3.23
C ALA A 116 -22.76 18.12 -3.25
N ILE A 117 -21.79 17.27 -3.60
CA ILE A 117 -21.94 15.80 -3.61
C ILE A 117 -22.08 15.22 -2.19
N VAL A 118 -21.42 15.79 -1.17
CA VAL A 118 -21.55 15.34 0.22
C VAL A 118 -22.92 15.69 0.80
N LYS A 119 -23.49 16.82 0.38
CA LYS A 119 -24.80 17.32 0.79
C LYS A 119 -25.99 16.58 0.15
N GLU A 120 -25.87 16.26 -1.15
CA GLU A 120 -26.95 15.66 -1.94
C GLU A 120 -27.56 14.35 -1.37
N PRO A 121 -26.79 13.41 -0.77
CA PRO A 121 -27.32 12.19 -0.17
C PRO A 121 -28.09 12.43 1.13
N CYS A 122 -27.75 13.48 1.88
CA CYS A 122 -28.34 13.78 3.18
C CYS A 122 -29.68 14.51 3.06
N ASP A 123 -29.83 15.42 2.09
CA ASP A 123 -30.96 16.36 2.04
C ASP A 123 -32.25 15.81 1.39
N PHE A 124 -32.17 14.79 0.52
CA PHE A 124 -33.26 14.55 -0.44
C PHE A 124 -34.01 13.21 -0.32
N SER A 125 -33.33 12.07 -0.08
CA SER A 125 -33.99 10.76 0.10
C SER A 125 -32.95 9.64 0.28
N PRO A 126 -33.20 8.65 1.16
CA PRO A 126 -32.37 7.43 1.27
C PRO A 126 -32.16 6.69 -0.06
N LYS A 127 -33.12 6.83 -1.00
CA LYS A 127 -33.10 6.18 -2.31
C LYS A 127 -32.24 6.92 -3.35
N ARG A 128 -31.95 8.21 -3.14
CA ARG A 128 -31.16 9.03 -4.08
C ARG A 128 -29.73 8.53 -4.21
N GLY A 129 -29.08 8.21 -3.08
CA GLY A 129 -27.76 7.58 -3.07
C GLY A 129 -27.71 6.26 -3.85
N THR A 130 -28.78 5.44 -3.79
CA THR A 130 -28.85 4.20 -4.57
C THR A 130 -29.00 4.44 -6.08
N THR A 131 -29.70 5.51 -6.46
CA THR A 131 -29.90 5.89 -7.87
C THR A 131 -28.61 6.44 -8.46
N ILE A 132 -27.91 7.30 -7.72
CA ILE A 132 -26.56 7.79 -8.07
C ILE A 132 -25.62 6.60 -8.25
N LYS A 133 -25.57 5.69 -7.27
CA LYS A 133 -24.75 4.47 -7.35
C LYS A 133 -25.08 3.60 -8.57
N LYS A 134 -26.36 3.44 -8.94
CA LYS A 134 -26.75 2.67 -10.14
C LYS A 134 -26.30 3.35 -11.43
N LYS A 135 -26.46 4.67 -11.55
CA LYS A 135 -26.03 5.44 -12.73
C LYS A 135 -24.51 5.46 -12.88
N VAL A 136 -23.80 5.74 -11.79
CA VAL A 136 -22.33 5.65 -11.71
C VAL A 136 -21.86 4.25 -12.06
N ARG A 137 -22.45 3.19 -11.51
CA ARG A 137 -22.08 1.81 -11.89
C ARG A 137 -22.33 1.50 -13.36
N LYS A 138 -23.37 2.06 -13.98
CA LYS A 138 -23.62 1.90 -15.43
C LYS A 138 -22.60 2.66 -16.29
N SER A 139 -22.10 3.80 -15.82
CA SER A 139 -21.12 4.61 -16.56
C SER A 139 -19.67 4.14 -16.33
N PHE A 140 -19.36 3.62 -15.14
CA PHE A 140 -18.06 3.06 -14.76
C PHE A 140 -17.96 1.54 -14.91
N SER A 141 -19.06 0.85 -15.22
CA SER A 141 -18.95 -0.44 -15.87
C SER A 141 -18.38 -0.17 -17.25
N SER A 142 -17.05 -0.23 -17.34
CA SER A 142 -16.39 -0.52 -18.61
C SER A 142 -17.14 -1.67 -19.29
N PRO A 143 -17.24 -1.70 -20.64
CA PRO A 143 -17.79 -2.85 -21.33
C PRO A 143 -17.15 -4.08 -20.70
N LYS A 144 -17.99 -4.99 -20.17
CA LYS A 144 -17.57 -6.19 -19.42
C LYS A 144 -16.28 -6.66 -20.05
N GLN A 145 -15.16 -6.52 -19.35
CA GLN A 145 -13.87 -6.90 -19.90
C GLN A 145 -14.03 -8.32 -20.44
N ASN A 146 -13.92 -8.47 -21.77
CA ASN A 146 -14.31 -9.67 -22.52
C ASN A 146 -13.34 -10.79 -22.14
N CYS A 147 -13.54 -11.38 -20.97
CA CYS A 147 -12.93 -12.65 -20.64
C CYS A 147 -13.42 -13.62 -21.71
N LEU A 148 -12.49 -14.25 -22.42
CA LEU A 148 -12.82 -15.28 -23.38
C LEU A 148 -13.72 -16.32 -22.70
N SER A 149 -14.74 -16.81 -23.41
CA SER A 149 -15.64 -17.84 -22.87
C SER A 149 -14.84 -19.08 -22.48
N GLU A 150 -15.33 -19.79 -21.48
CA GLU A 150 -14.70 -21.01 -20.96
C GLU A 150 -14.68 -22.09 -22.06
N ASP A 151 -15.77 -22.21 -22.83
CA ASP A 151 -15.92 -23.15 -23.93
C ASP A 151 -15.08 -22.75 -25.15
N GLN A 152 -15.05 -21.46 -25.49
CA GLN A 152 -14.18 -20.94 -26.56
C GLN A 152 -12.70 -21.17 -26.24
N MET A 153 -12.31 -20.97 -24.98
CA MET A 153 -10.94 -21.23 -24.55
C MET A 153 -10.63 -22.73 -24.56
N LEU A 154 -11.58 -23.58 -24.14
CA LEU A 154 -11.42 -25.03 -24.19
C LEU A 154 -11.25 -25.52 -25.63
N ALA A 155 -12.07 -25.04 -26.57
CA ALA A 155 -11.95 -25.32 -27.99
C ALA A 155 -10.57 -24.90 -28.52
N LEU A 156 -10.15 -23.66 -28.24
CA LEU A 156 -8.84 -23.16 -28.66
C LEU A 156 -7.67 -23.98 -28.05
N MET A 157 -7.80 -24.45 -26.81
CA MET A 157 -6.80 -25.35 -26.22
C MET A 157 -6.72 -26.70 -26.95
N VAL A 158 -7.85 -27.22 -27.44
CA VAL A 158 -7.91 -28.46 -28.21
C VAL A 158 -7.36 -28.24 -29.62
N ASP A 159 -7.81 -27.21 -30.32
CA ASP A 159 -7.38 -26.87 -31.69
C ASP A 159 -5.87 -26.65 -31.79
N LEU A 160 -5.29 -25.98 -30.78
CA LEU A 160 -3.87 -25.68 -30.71
C LEU A 160 -3.05 -26.74 -29.96
N ASN A 161 -3.66 -27.84 -29.50
CA ASN A 161 -3.03 -28.89 -28.70
C ASN A 161 -2.24 -28.33 -27.49
N LEU A 162 -2.78 -27.33 -26.81
CA LEU A 162 -2.10 -26.67 -25.69
C LEU A 162 -2.13 -27.55 -24.44
N SER A 163 -0.94 -27.79 -23.89
CA SER A 163 -0.81 -28.35 -22.54
C SER A 163 -1.31 -27.36 -21.48
N THR A 164 -1.70 -27.91 -20.32
CA THR A 164 -2.14 -27.13 -19.16
C THR A 164 -1.07 -26.14 -18.69
N HIS A 165 0.21 -26.51 -18.83
CA HIS A 165 1.34 -25.66 -18.49
C HIS A 165 1.49 -24.50 -19.48
N GLN A 166 1.49 -24.79 -20.79
CA GLN A 166 1.57 -23.76 -21.84
C GLN A 166 0.45 -22.73 -21.69
N TYR A 167 -0.79 -23.18 -21.46
CA TYR A 167 -1.91 -22.28 -21.20
C TYR A 167 -1.67 -21.35 -20.01
N LYS A 168 -1.17 -21.89 -18.88
CA LYS A 168 -0.87 -21.09 -17.70
C LYS A 168 0.20 -20.04 -17.99
N VAL A 169 1.24 -20.38 -18.75
CA VAL A 169 2.30 -19.44 -19.17
C VAL A 169 1.71 -18.33 -20.04
N ILE A 170 0.94 -18.67 -21.08
CA ILE A 170 0.28 -17.70 -21.96
C ILE A 170 -0.62 -16.77 -21.14
N ARG A 171 -1.43 -17.33 -20.24
CA ARG A 171 -2.32 -16.56 -19.37
C ARG A 171 -1.54 -15.64 -18.42
N GLN A 172 -0.40 -16.08 -17.88
CA GLN A 172 0.44 -15.22 -17.03
C GLN A 172 1.01 -14.05 -17.83
N GLN A 173 1.45 -14.28 -19.06
CA GLN A 173 1.97 -13.24 -19.94
C GLN A 173 0.87 -12.25 -20.33
N THR A 174 -0.31 -12.72 -20.74
CA THR A 174 -1.40 -11.83 -21.13
C THR A 174 -1.97 -11.05 -19.95
N ASN A 175 -2.03 -11.62 -18.74
CA ASN A 175 -2.49 -10.88 -17.57
C ASN A 175 -1.61 -9.69 -17.17
N LYS A 176 -0.35 -9.66 -17.61
CA LYS A 176 0.53 -8.49 -17.43
C LYS A 176 0.08 -7.29 -18.27
N ILE A 177 -0.51 -7.57 -19.44
CA ILE A 177 -0.95 -6.56 -20.42
C ILE A 177 -2.43 -6.26 -20.22
N HIS A 178 -3.26 -7.30 -20.25
CA HIS A 178 -4.71 -7.24 -20.11
C HIS A 178 -5.16 -8.14 -18.96
N LYS A 179 -5.53 -7.50 -17.85
CA LYS A 179 -6.02 -8.19 -16.66
C LYS A 179 -7.26 -9.03 -17.01
N ASN A 180 -7.22 -10.32 -16.73
CA ASN A 180 -8.34 -11.25 -16.87
C ASN A 180 -8.88 -11.43 -18.31
N MET A 181 -8.03 -11.27 -19.34
CA MET A 181 -8.42 -11.58 -20.73
C MET A 181 -8.77 -13.07 -20.92
N TYR A 182 -7.98 -13.97 -20.32
CA TYR A 182 -8.22 -15.41 -20.38
C TYR A 182 -8.74 -15.98 -19.04
N PRO A 183 -9.69 -16.94 -19.09
CA PRO A 183 -10.30 -17.51 -17.90
C PRO A 183 -9.27 -18.24 -17.02
N ALA A 184 -9.54 -18.37 -15.73
CA ALA A 184 -8.67 -19.18 -14.88
C ALA A 184 -8.79 -20.66 -15.24
N TYR A 185 -7.69 -21.43 -15.12
CA TYR A 185 -7.66 -22.83 -15.54
C TYR A 185 -8.72 -23.72 -14.86
N HIS A 186 -9.10 -23.43 -13.61
CA HIS A 186 -10.14 -24.19 -12.91
C HIS A 186 -11.52 -24.07 -13.60
N LYS A 187 -11.80 -22.97 -14.28
CA LYS A 187 -13.03 -22.76 -15.05
C LYS A 187 -13.05 -23.62 -16.32
N ILE A 188 -11.93 -23.61 -17.05
CA ILE A 188 -11.74 -24.50 -18.21
C ILE A 188 -11.82 -25.97 -17.79
N LYS A 189 -11.26 -26.31 -16.63
CA LYS A 189 -11.37 -27.66 -16.06
C LYS A 189 -12.83 -28.03 -15.77
N ALA A 190 -13.63 -27.10 -15.24
CA ALA A 190 -15.06 -27.33 -15.01
C ALA A 190 -15.81 -27.52 -16.34
N ALA A 191 -15.59 -26.66 -17.34
CA ALA A 191 -16.15 -26.83 -18.68
C ALA A 191 -15.77 -28.20 -19.28
N LYS A 192 -14.48 -28.58 -19.16
CA LYS A 192 -13.99 -29.90 -19.59
C LYS A 192 -14.68 -31.06 -18.86
N GLN A 193 -15.01 -30.89 -17.57
CA GLN A 193 -15.72 -31.90 -16.79
C GLN A 193 -17.17 -32.07 -17.25
N LEU A 194 -17.84 -31.00 -17.68
CA LEU A 194 -19.20 -31.08 -18.22
C LEU A 194 -19.27 -31.87 -19.53
N CYS A 195 -18.16 -31.90 -20.29
CA CYS A 195 -18.05 -32.69 -21.52
C CYS A 195 -17.81 -34.20 -21.28
N TYR A 196 -17.66 -34.66 -20.03
CA TYR A 196 -17.54 -36.10 -19.73
C TYR A 196 -18.86 -36.68 -19.21
N PRO A 197 -19.18 -37.96 -19.54
CA PRO A 197 -20.28 -38.66 -18.91
C PRO A 197 -20.05 -38.82 -17.41
N SER A 198 -21.13 -38.88 -16.61
CA SER A 198 -21.02 -38.87 -15.14
C SER A 198 -20.67 -40.24 -14.54
N ASP A 199 -20.94 -41.35 -15.24
CA ASP A 199 -20.76 -42.72 -14.73
C ASP A 199 -19.43 -43.38 -15.17
N VAL A 200 -18.32 -42.64 -15.09
CA VAL A 200 -16.99 -43.19 -15.42
C VAL A 200 -16.31 -43.73 -14.17
N ASN A 201 -16.11 -45.05 -14.13
CA ASN A 201 -15.31 -45.70 -13.10
C ASN A 201 -13.93 -46.01 -13.67
N VAL A 202 -12.91 -45.30 -13.20
CA VAL A 202 -11.51 -45.55 -13.57
C VAL A 202 -10.81 -46.26 -12.41
N THR A 203 -10.32 -47.47 -12.66
CA THR A 203 -9.43 -48.21 -11.76
C THR A 203 -8.03 -48.29 -12.38
N GLU A 204 -7.03 -48.76 -11.62
CA GLU A 204 -5.63 -48.81 -12.08
C GLU A 204 -5.42 -49.65 -13.35
N THR A 205 -6.28 -50.64 -13.57
CA THR A 205 -6.15 -51.62 -14.66
C THR A 205 -7.22 -51.50 -15.73
N LEU A 206 -8.37 -50.89 -15.42
CA LEU A 206 -9.51 -50.82 -16.34
C LEU A 206 -10.35 -49.57 -16.10
N SER A 207 -10.97 -49.08 -17.18
CA SER A 207 -11.94 -48.00 -17.15
C SER A 207 -13.27 -48.52 -17.69
N GLU A 208 -14.32 -48.46 -16.87
CA GLU A 208 -15.66 -48.92 -17.21
C GLU A 208 -16.62 -47.73 -17.29
N ILE A 209 -17.48 -47.76 -18.31
CA ILE A 209 -18.55 -46.79 -18.52
C ILE A 209 -19.81 -47.57 -18.89
N LYS A 210 -20.95 -47.19 -18.30
CA LYS A 210 -22.25 -47.70 -18.74
C LYS A 210 -22.54 -47.19 -20.14
N LEU A 211 -22.73 -48.12 -21.09
CA LEU A 211 -23.03 -47.78 -22.49
C LEU A 211 -24.19 -46.79 -22.62
N GLN A 212 -25.24 -46.97 -21.82
CA GLN A 212 -26.39 -46.07 -21.83
C GLN A 212 -26.04 -44.63 -21.41
N SER A 213 -25.25 -44.47 -20.34
CA SER A 213 -24.78 -43.16 -19.86
C SER A 213 -23.94 -42.44 -20.91
N LEU A 214 -23.11 -43.18 -21.65
CA LEU A 214 -22.31 -42.64 -22.75
C LEU A 214 -23.17 -42.14 -23.91
N ILE A 215 -24.17 -42.94 -24.33
CA ILE A 215 -25.08 -42.59 -25.42
C ILE A 215 -25.92 -41.37 -25.03
N GLU A 216 -26.50 -41.36 -23.84
CA GLU A 216 -27.30 -40.25 -23.34
C GLU A 216 -26.50 -38.94 -23.26
N HIS A 217 -25.27 -39.00 -22.75
CA HIS A 217 -24.37 -37.84 -22.72
C HIS A 217 -24.01 -37.33 -24.13
N THR A 218 -23.77 -38.25 -25.07
CA THR A 218 -23.49 -37.91 -26.47
C THR A 218 -24.68 -37.21 -27.13
N ILE A 219 -25.90 -37.72 -26.91
CA ILE A 219 -27.14 -37.10 -27.40
C ILE A 219 -27.29 -35.68 -26.83
N MET A 220 -27.09 -35.52 -25.51
CA MET A 220 -27.14 -34.21 -24.87
C MET A 220 -26.13 -33.22 -25.47
N CYS A 221 -24.89 -33.66 -25.73
CA CYS A 221 -23.88 -32.82 -26.37
C CYS A 221 -24.28 -32.39 -27.78
N LEU A 222 -24.83 -33.30 -28.58
CA LEU A 222 -25.33 -32.98 -29.93
C LEU A 222 -26.49 -31.98 -29.89
N CYS A 223 -27.45 -32.15 -28.97
CA CYS A 223 -28.54 -31.20 -28.79
C CYS A 223 -28.03 -29.79 -28.45
N LYS A 224 -27.07 -29.66 -27.53
CA LYS A 224 -26.46 -28.37 -27.17
C LYS A 224 -25.77 -27.69 -28.35
N LEU A 225 -25.03 -28.47 -29.15
CA LEU A 225 -24.38 -27.93 -30.35
C LEU A 225 -25.39 -27.42 -31.39
N GLN A 226 -26.59 -27.99 -31.41
CA GLN A 226 -27.66 -27.57 -32.32
C GLN A 226 -28.38 -26.32 -31.82
N GLU A 227 -28.52 -26.13 -30.51
CA GLU A 227 -29.06 -24.90 -29.90
C GLU A 227 -28.21 -23.65 -30.21
N ASP A 228 -26.89 -23.79 -30.36
CA ASP A 228 -26.00 -22.67 -30.68
C ASP A 228 -26.07 -22.19 -32.15
N VAL A 229 -26.72 -22.95 -33.03
CA VAL A 229 -26.83 -22.67 -34.48
C VAL A 229 -28.14 -21.95 -34.85
N PHE A 230 -29.15 -21.98 -33.98
CA PHE A 230 -30.47 -21.36 -34.16
C PHE A 230 -30.64 -20.11 -33.28
#